data_AF-A0A2M7BFW4-F1
#
_entry.id   AF-A0A2M7BFW4-F1
#
_cell.length_a   1.000
_cell.length_b   1.000
_cell.length_c   1.000
_cell.angle_alpha   90.00
_cell.angle_beta   90.00
_cell.angle_gamma   90.00
#
_symmetry.space_group_name_H-M   'P 1'
#
loop_
_entity.id
_entity.type
_entity.pdbx_description
1 polymer ?
#
loop_
_entity_poly.entity_id
_entity_poly.type
_entity_poly.pdbx_seq_one_letter_code
_entity_poly.pdbx_strand_id
1 'polypeptide(L)'
;MSHSTQWVSALKGIIGETNVIQDPDQLKGYAVDGLAPRAVVSPGSVEEVSKLLAYAHSEKRTVVPRGNGTKMAAGGIPGKIDLILSMLRINRITEHDIPNLSLSVEAGITLLEVQKKLAGAGKGSFLPLDPPYTERATIGGIIAASTTTT
;
A
#
# COMPACT_ATOMS: atom_id res chain seq x y z
N MET A 1 10.65 18.26 25.25
CA MET A 1 10.52 16.85 24.81
C MET A 1 10.29 16.86 23.30
N SER A 2 11.07 16.12 22.53
CA SER A 2 11.15 16.29 21.06
C SER A 2 9.83 15.94 20.36
N HIS A 3 9.39 16.80 19.44
CA HIS A 3 8.21 16.57 18.58
C HIS A 3 8.31 15.25 17.78
N SER A 4 9.50 14.67 17.63
CA SER A 4 9.73 13.40 16.93
C SER A 4 9.23 12.16 17.69
N THR A 5 9.13 12.20 19.02
CA THR A 5 8.75 11.02 19.82
C THR A 5 7.24 10.91 19.96
N GLN A 6 6.55 12.06 20.05
CA GLN A 6 5.11 12.11 20.29
C GLN A 6 4.30 11.55 19.11
N TRP A 7 4.69 11.88 17.88
CA TRP A 7 3.93 11.40 16.71
C TRP A 7 4.12 9.90 16.44
N VAL A 8 5.32 9.33 16.66
CA VAL A 8 5.53 7.88 16.54
C VAL A 8 4.69 7.13 17.56
N SER A 9 4.61 7.63 18.79
CA SER A 9 3.72 7.05 19.81
C SER A 9 2.26 7.09 19.37
N ALA A 10 1.81 8.16 18.71
CA ALA A 10 0.46 8.22 18.14
C ALA A 10 0.23 7.19 17.03
N LEU A 11 1.18 7.01 16.11
CA LEU A 11 1.10 5.97 15.07
C LEU A 11 0.94 4.57 15.70
N LYS A 12 1.79 4.26 16.67
CA LYS A 12 1.72 3.00 17.43
C LYS A 12 0.39 2.82 18.15
N GLY A 13 -0.20 3.89 18.68
CA GLY A 13 -1.52 3.87 19.30
C GLY A 13 -2.65 3.55 18.30
N ILE A 14 -2.49 3.86 17.01
CA ILE A 14 -3.50 3.59 15.98
C ILE A 14 -3.41 2.15 15.47
N ILE A 15 -2.21 1.64 15.20
CA ILE A 15 -2.02 0.35 14.48
C ILE A 15 -1.22 -0.70 15.25
N GLY A 16 -0.82 -0.42 16.49
CA GLY A 16 0.04 -1.29 17.29
C GLY A 16 1.52 -1.14 16.95
N GLU A 17 2.38 -1.51 17.91
CA GLU A 17 3.82 -1.27 17.81
C GLU A 17 4.53 -2.06 16.71
N THR A 18 4.09 -3.29 16.48
CA THR A 18 4.69 -4.21 15.50
C THR A 18 4.49 -3.76 14.06
N ASN A 19 3.57 -2.83 13.82
CA ASN A 19 3.20 -2.35 12.50
C ASN A 19 3.81 -0.98 12.15
N VAL A 20 4.75 -0.51 12.97
CA VAL A 20 5.49 0.75 12.79
C VAL A 20 6.99 0.47 12.70
N ILE A 21 7.63 0.87 11.60
CA ILE A 21 9.09 0.83 11.43
C ILE A 21 9.63 2.24 11.61
N GLN A 22 10.66 2.36 12.44
CA GLN A 22 11.42 3.60 12.71
C GLN A 22 12.94 3.38 12.74
N ASP A 23 13.39 2.12 12.61
CA ASP A 23 14.80 1.77 12.57
C ASP A 23 15.44 2.33 11.28
N PRO A 24 16.43 3.23 11.36
CA PRO A 24 17.09 3.81 10.18
C PRO A 24 17.60 2.78 9.18
N ASP A 25 18.07 1.61 9.62
CA ASP A 25 18.59 0.58 8.72
C ASP A 25 17.46 -0.12 7.94
N GLN A 26 16.31 -0.33 8.57
CA GLN A 26 15.13 -0.87 7.90
C GLN A 26 14.48 0.16 6.96
N LEU A 27 14.46 1.44 7.36
CA LEU A 27 13.86 2.52 6.58
C LEU A 27 14.55 2.73 5.22
N LYS A 28 15.84 2.39 5.09
CA LYS A 28 16.58 2.43 3.81
C LYS A 28 15.91 1.58 2.72
N GLY A 29 15.35 0.42 3.08
CA GLY A 29 14.62 -0.45 2.14
C GLY A 29 13.31 0.16 1.61
N TYR A 30 12.83 1.22 2.27
CA TYR A 30 11.61 1.94 1.91
C TYR A 30 11.87 3.27 1.20
N ALA A 31 13.14 3.59 0.91
CA ALA A 31 13.48 4.81 0.21
C ALA A 31 12.75 4.92 -1.15
N VAL A 32 12.36 6.14 -1.48
CA VAL A 32 11.74 6.50 -2.77
C VAL A 32 12.70 7.45 -3.44
N ASP A 33 13.28 7.04 -4.56
CA ASP A 33 14.28 7.81 -5.31
C ASP A 33 15.42 8.35 -4.44
N GLY A 34 15.93 7.50 -3.55
CA GLY A 34 17.04 7.83 -2.63
C GLY A 34 16.61 8.58 -1.36
N LEU A 35 15.35 8.99 -1.25
CA LEU A 35 14.83 9.67 -0.07
C LEU A 35 14.23 8.66 0.92
N ALA A 36 14.87 8.54 2.09
CA ALA A 36 14.38 7.67 3.16
C ALA A 36 13.18 8.30 3.90
N PRO A 37 12.14 7.52 4.21
CA PRO A 37 11.04 7.98 5.04
C PRO A 37 11.44 8.14 6.52
N ARG A 38 10.66 8.89 7.30
CA ARG A 38 10.86 8.99 8.75
C ARG A 38 10.17 7.85 9.53
N ALA A 39 9.11 7.28 8.97
CA ALA A 39 8.47 6.07 9.47
C ALA A 39 7.79 5.31 8.33
N VAL A 40 7.61 4.02 8.51
CA VAL A 40 6.74 3.17 7.67
C VAL A 40 5.66 2.60 8.57
N VAL A 41 4.41 2.65 8.11
CA VAL A 41 3.26 2.09 8.81
C VAL A 41 2.56 1.07 7.93
N SER A 42 2.15 -0.05 8.51
CA SER A 42 1.45 -1.12 7.80
C SER A 42 0.09 -1.35 8.47
N PRO A 43 -0.96 -0.57 8.15
CA PRO A 43 -2.30 -0.81 8.68
C PRO A 43 -2.87 -2.14 8.20
N GLY A 44 -3.70 -2.78 9.02
CA GLY A 44 -4.41 -4.01 8.72
C GLY A 44 -5.88 -3.82 8.33
N SER A 45 -6.40 -2.59 8.33
CA SER A 45 -7.77 -2.30 7.91
C SER A 45 -7.93 -0.91 7.27
N VAL A 46 -9.07 -0.70 6.60
CA VAL A 46 -9.43 0.60 6.00
C VAL A 46 -9.64 1.67 7.08
N GLU A 47 -10.17 1.30 8.25
CA GLU A 47 -10.36 2.21 9.38
C GLU A 47 -9.02 2.71 9.93
N GLU A 48 -8.01 1.82 10.02
CA GLU A 48 -6.66 2.19 10.41
C GLU A 48 -6.02 3.15 9.39
N VAL A 49 -6.18 2.88 8.08
CA VAL A 49 -5.75 3.79 7.00
C VAL A 49 -6.38 5.17 7.18
N SER A 50 -7.70 5.23 7.39
CA SER A 50 -8.44 6.48 7.56
C SER A 50 -7.91 7.29 8.76
N LYS A 51 -7.71 6.63 9.91
CA LYS A 51 -7.15 7.27 11.12
C LYS A 51 -5.73 7.78 10.91
N LEU A 52 -4.87 7.01 10.23
CA LEU A 52 -3.49 7.41 9.92
C LEU A 52 -3.45 8.63 9.00
N LEU A 53 -4.29 8.65 7.96
CA LEU A 53 -4.35 9.78 7.03
C LEU A 53 -4.91 11.04 7.71
N ALA A 54 -5.96 10.90 8.54
CA ALA A 54 -6.49 12.01 9.33
C ALA A 54 -5.44 12.61 10.27
N TYR A 55 -4.71 11.75 10.98
CA TYR A 55 -3.62 12.17 11.87
C TYR A 55 -2.44 12.81 11.11
N ALA A 56 -2.02 12.22 9.98
CA ALA A 56 -0.96 12.78 9.16
C ALA A 56 -1.35 14.17 8.60
N HIS A 57 -2.61 14.33 8.20
CA HIS A 57 -3.16 15.61 7.75
C HIS A 57 -3.13 16.67 8.87
N SER A 58 -3.62 16.34 10.08
CA SER A 58 -3.59 17.30 11.21
C SER A 58 -2.17 17.76 11.55
N GLU A 59 -1.20 16.87 11.37
CA GLU A 59 0.23 17.11 11.62
C GLU A 59 1.01 17.65 10.41
N LYS A 60 0.33 17.93 9.28
CA LYS A 60 0.93 18.41 8.01
C LYS A 60 2.10 17.54 7.53
N ARG A 61 1.94 16.22 7.66
CA ARG A 61 2.94 15.20 7.27
C ARG A 61 2.71 14.75 5.83
N THR A 62 3.79 14.61 5.08
CA THR A 62 3.72 14.03 3.74
C THR A 62 3.61 12.52 3.84
N VAL A 63 2.56 11.96 3.23
CA VAL A 63 2.30 10.52 3.17
C VAL A 63 2.52 10.02 1.75
N VAL A 64 3.22 8.90 1.61
CA VAL A 64 3.41 8.19 0.35
C VAL A 64 2.78 6.78 0.49
N PRO A 65 1.62 6.50 -0.13
CA PRO A 65 1.07 5.16 -0.16
C PRO A 65 1.95 4.25 -1.04
N ARG A 66 2.18 3.01 -0.58
CA ARG A 66 3.07 2.07 -1.24
C ARG A 66 2.52 0.64 -1.18
N GLY A 67 2.46 -0.02 -2.33
CA GLY A 67 2.31 -1.48 -2.45
C GLY A 67 3.68 -2.18 -2.44
N ASN A 68 3.96 -3.03 -3.43
CA ASN A 68 5.26 -3.67 -3.57
C ASN A 68 6.37 -2.78 -4.18
N GLY A 69 6.05 -1.54 -4.56
CA GLY A 69 7.03 -0.60 -5.12
C GLY A 69 7.59 -1.04 -6.48
N THR A 70 6.81 -1.72 -7.32
CA THR A 70 7.26 -2.14 -8.66
C THR A 70 7.27 -1.00 -9.69
N LYS A 71 6.78 0.19 -9.31
CA LYS A 71 6.56 1.34 -10.20
C LYS A 71 7.06 2.64 -9.57
N MET A 72 8.13 2.57 -8.78
CA MET A 72 8.67 3.74 -8.07
C MET A 72 9.00 4.91 -9.01
N ALA A 73 9.48 4.59 -10.22
CA ALA A 73 9.84 5.60 -11.22
C ALA A 73 8.64 6.20 -11.99
N ALA A 74 7.41 5.73 -11.77
CA ALA A 74 6.24 6.22 -12.48
C ALA A 74 5.64 7.51 -11.87
N GLY A 75 6.13 7.93 -10.70
CA GLY A 75 5.69 9.14 -10.00
C GLY A 75 6.71 10.28 -10.04
N GLY A 76 6.33 11.42 -9.48
CA GLY A 76 7.28 12.50 -9.18
C GLY A 76 8.08 12.22 -7.92
N ILE A 77 9.33 12.73 -7.87
CA ILE A 77 10.19 12.63 -6.69
C ILE A 77 9.62 13.53 -5.58
N PRO A 78 9.23 13.00 -4.41
CA PRO A 78 8.74 13.82 -3.30
C PRO A 78 9.88 14.64 -2.68
N GLY A 79 9.63 15.90 -2.33
CA GLY A 79 10.63 16.75 -1.65
C GLY A 79 10.91 16.34 -0.20
N LYS A 80 9.97 15.64 0.45
CA LYS A 80 10.11 15.04 1.79
C LYS A 80 9.18 13.83 1.91
N ILE A 81 9.54 12.85 2.75
CA ILE A 81 8.68 11.70 3.06
C ILE A 81 8.62 11.54 4.57
N ASP A 82 7.54 12.04 5.17
CA ASP A 82 7.33 11.84 6.61
C ASP A 82 6.87 10.40 6.87
N LEU A 83 5.98 9.86 6.04
CA LEU A 83 5.33 8.57 6.28
C LEU A 83 5.18 7.75 4.99
N ILE A 84 5.68 6.52 4.97
CA ILE A 84 5.26 5.52 3.99
C ILE A 84 4.07 4.75 4.56
N LEU A 85 2.97 4.70 3.82
CA LEU A 85 1.77 3.94 4.15
C LEU A 85 1.78 2.64 3.33
N SER A 86 2.21 1.54 3.95
CA SER A 86 2.26 0.22 3.32
C SER A 86 0.86 -0.39 3.24
N MET A 87 0.41 -0.67 2.03
CA MET A 87 -0.91 -1.25 1.78
C MET A 87 -0.93 -2.79 1.87
N LEU A 88 0.23 -3.43 2.06
CA LEU A 88 0.41 -4.88 1.86
C LEU A 88 -0.38 -5.78 2.81
N ARG A 89 -0.82 -5.28 3.97
CA ARG A 89 -1.66 -6.04 4.92
C ARG A 89 -3.17 -5.96 4.60
N ILE A 90 -3.57 -5.06 3.70
CA ILE A 90 -4.93 -4.85 3.22
C ILE A 90 -4.95 -5.44 1.81
N ASN A 91 -5.02 -6.78 1.73
CA ASN A 91 -4.73 -7.59 0.53
C ASN A 91 -5.73 -8.74 0.25
N ARG A 92 -7.01 -8.57 0.61
CA ARG A 92 -8.07 -9.57 0.44
C ARG A 92 -8.97 -9.27 -0.76
N ILE A 93 -9.68 -10.31 -1.21
CA ILE A 93 -10.87 -10.14 -2.04
C ILE A 93 -12.03 -9.92 -1.07
N THR A 94 -12.75 -8.82 -1.20
CA THR A 94 -13.86 -8.45 -0.31
C THR A 94 -15.21 -8.87 -0.88
N GLU A 95 -15.32 -8.96 -2.21
CA GLU A 95 -16.54 -9.36 -2.90
C GLU A 95 -16.19 -10.00 -4.25
N HIS A 96 -16.95 -11.02 -4.65
CA HIS A 96 -16.83 -11.66 -5.96
C HIS A 96 -18.22 -12.01 -6.50
N ASP A 97 -18.72 -11.20 -7.42
CA ASP A 97 -20.02 -11.37 -8.05
C ASP A 97 -19.82 -11.85 -9.50
N ILE A 98 -19.80 -13.18 -9.63
CA ILE A 98 -19.56 -13.86 -10.91
C ILE A 98 -20.66 -13.55 -11.94
N PRO A 99 -21.97 -13.59 -11.61
CA PRO A 99 -23.02 -13.21 -12.55
C PRO A 99 -22.85 -11.81 -13.15
N ASN A 100 -22.40 -10.84 -12.33
CA ASN A 100 -22.23 -9.45 -12.77
C ASN A 100 -20.81 -9.11 -13.22
N LEU A 101 -19.90 -10.10 -13.27
CA LEU A 101 -18.49 -9.94 -13.63
C LEU A 101 -17.78 -8.84 -12.81
N SER A 102 -18.14 -8.70 -11.54
CA SER A 102 -17.53 -7.70 -10.65
C SER A 102 -16.72 -8.36 -9.54
N LEU A 103 -15.65 -7.66 -9.15
CA LEU A 103 -14.72 -8.10 -8.13
C LEU A 103 -14.29 -6.88 -7.31
N SER A 104 -14.53 -6.94 -6.00
CA SER A 104 -14.03 -5.94 -5.06
C SER A 104 -12.82 -6.52 -4.34
N VAL A 105 -11.71 -5.76 -4.36
CA VAL A 105 -10.45 -6.18 -3.75
C VAL A 105 -9.79 -5.04 -3.00
N GLU A 106 -9.02 -5.41 -1.99
CA GLU A 106 -8.17 -4.50 -1.25
C GLU A 106 -6.90 -4.14 -2.04
N ALA A 107 -6.46 -2.89 -1.93
CA ALA A 107 -5.42 -2.31 -2.79
C ALA A 107 -4.04 -3.00 -2.70
N GLY A 108 -3.75 -3.68 -1.60
CA GLY A 108 -2.48 -4.38 -1.35
C GLY A 108 -2.37 -5.77 -1.97
N ILE A 109 -3.47 -6.35 -2.48
CA ILE A 109 -3.43 -7.68 -3.10
C ILE A 109 -2.63 -7.65 -4.39
N THR A 110 -1.82 -8.68 -4.64
CA THR A 110 -1.12 -8.81 -5.92
C THR A 110 -2.07 -9.28 -7.02
N LEU A 111 -1.80 -8.88 -8.26
CA LEU A 111 -2.53 -9.40 -9.43
C LEU A 111 -2.42 -10.93 -9.51
N LEU A 112 -1.25 -11.50 -9.20
CA LEU A 112 -1.05 -12.95 -9.16
C LEU A 112 -1.97 -13.64 -8.16
N GLU A 113 -2.12 -13.11 -6.94
CA GLU A 113 -3.03 -13.66 -5.94
C GLU A 113 -4.50 -13.55 -6.36
N VAL A 114 -4.88 -12.46 -7.02
CA VAL A 114 -6.22 -12.31 -7.62
C VAL A 114 -6.45 -13.41 -8.66
N GLN A 115 -5.55 -13.56 -9.64
CA GLN A 115 -5.69 -14.56 -10.70
C GLN A 115 -5.78 -15.99 -10.14
N LYS A 116 -4.95 -16.33 -9.14
CA LYS A 116 -5.00 -17.64 -8.47
C LYS A 116 -6.36 -17.90 -7.82
N LYS A 117 -6.94 -16.91 -7.15
CA LYS A 117 -8.25 -17.02 -6.50
C LYS A 117 -9.38 -17.13 -7.51
N LEU A 118 -9.33 -16.36 -8.61
CA LEU A 118 -10.33 -16.44 -9.68
C LEU A 118 -10.29 -17.79 -10.41
N ALA A 119 -9.09 -18.30 -10.72
CA ALA A 119 -8.92 -19.61 -11.34
C ALA A 119 -9.50 -20.74 -10.49
N GLY A 120 -9.38 -20.65 -9.16
CA GLY A 120 -9.95 -21.62 -8.22
C GLY A 120 -11.47 -21.53 -8.03
N ALA A 121 -12.12 -20.45 -8.47
CA ALA A 121 -13.55 -20.20 -8.23
C ALA A 121 -14.51 -20.91 -9.23
N GLY A 122 -14.00 -21.85 -10.02
CA GLY A 122 -14.82 -22.81 -10.78
C GLY A 122 -15.34 -22.35 -12.15
N LYS A 123 -15.19 -21.07 -12.53
CA LYS A 123 -15.59 -20.57 -13.86
C LYS A 123 -14.45 -20.08 -14.76
N GLY A 124 -13.18 -20.24 -14.34
CA GLY A 124 -12.02 -19.83 -15.14
C GLY A 124 -11.96 -18.32 -15.43
N SER A 125 -12.66 -17.50 -14.64
CA SER A 125 -12.59 -16.05 -14.75
C SER A 125 -11.17 -15.56 -14.49
N PHE A 126 -10.77 -14.49 -15.16
CA PHE A 126 -9.48 -13.84 -14.96
C PHE A 126 -9.65 -12.33 -15.15
N LEU A 127 -8.74 -11.57 -14.55
CA LEU A 127 -8.67 -10.14 -14.71
C LEU A 127 -7.70 -9.81 -15.85
N PRO A 128 -8.13 -9.17 -16.97
CA PRO A 128 -7.31 -8.99 -18.16
C PRO A 128 -6.35 -7.79 -18.03
N LEU A 129 -5.51 -7.80 -17.00
CA LEU A 129 -4.46 -6.80 -16.77
C LEU A 129 -3.10 -7.42 -17.03
N ASP A 130 -2.22 -6.69 -17.73
CA ASP A 130 -0.83 -7.10 -17.96
C ASP A 130 0.16 -5.97 -17.64
N PRO A 131 0.35 -5.64 -16.36
CA PRO A 131 1.31 -4.63 -15.94
C PRO A 131 2.74 -5.20 -15.94
N PRO A 132 3.78 -4.38 -16.11
CA PRO A 132 5.14 -4.78 -15.79
C PRO A 132 5.23 -5.30 -14.34
N TYR A 133 6.00 -6.38 -14.15
CA TYR A 133 6.16 -7.10 -12.89
C TYR A 133 4.86 -7.72 -12.36
N THR A 134 4.04 -8.30 -13.26
CA THR A 134 2.74 -8.93 -13.01
C THR A 134 2.66 -9.71 -11.69
N GLU A 135 3.68 -10.51 -11.37
CA GLU A 135 3.71 -11.35 -10.17
C GLU A 135 3.78 -10.57 -8.85
N ARG A 136 4.37 -9.37 -8.89
CA ARG A 136 4.60 -8.53 -7.70
C ARG A 136 3.73 -7.27 -7.70
N ALA A 137 3.13 -6.89 -8.83
CA ALA A 137 2.31 -5.70 -8.91
C ALA A 137 1.04 -5.85 -8.06
N THR A 138 0.81 -4.89 -7.16
CA THR A 138 -0.45 -4.82 -6.39
C THR A 138 -1.52 -4.11 -7.19
N ILE A 139 -2.79 -4.47 -6.97
CA ILE A 139 -3.93 -3.86 -7.69
C ILE A 139 -3.94 -2.34 -7.51
N GLY A 140 -3.73 -1.84 -6.29
CA GLY A 140 -3.63 -0.41 -6.04
C GLY A 140 -2.47 0.27 -6.78
N GLY A 141 -1.33 -0.42 -6.91
CA GLY A 141 -0.17 0.10 -7.64
C GLY A 141 -0.39 0.16 -9.16
N ILE A 142 -1.11 -0.83 -9.72
CA ILE A 142 -1.48 -0.85 -11.14
C ILE A 142 -2.39 0.33 -11.46
N ILE A 143 -3.42 0.54 -10.64
CA ILE A 143 -4.38 1.65 -10.79
C ILE A 143 -3.67 3.00 -10.64
N ALA A 144 -2.89 3.19 -9.57
CA ALA A 144 -2.24 4.48 -9.29
C ALA A 144 -1.26 4.92 -10.37
N ALA A 145 -0.56 3.98 -11.00
CA ALA A 145 0.42 4.28 -12.03
C ALA A 145 -0.15 4.22 -13.45
N SER A 146 -1.43 3.88 -13.62
CA SER A 146 -2.08 3.66 -14.93
C SER A 146 -1.26 2.75 -15.86
N THR A 147 -0.56 1.75 -15.30
CA THR A 147 0.31 0.88 -16.10
C THR A 147 -0.44 -0.36 -16.51
N THR A 148 -1.17 -0.27 -17.61
CA THR A 148 -1.70 -1.42 -18.33
C THR A 148 -1.38 -1.18 -19.80
N THR A 149 -0.65 -2.11 -20.43
CA THR A 149 -0.52 -2.12 -21.89
C THR A 149 -1.78 -2.77 -22.45
N THR A 150 -2.63 -1.98 -23.08
CA THR A 150 -3.75 -2.45 -23.91
C THR A 150 -3.80 -1.59 -25.16
#